data_AF-A0A1I7BGX0-F1
#
_entry.id   AF-A0A1I7BGX0-F1
#
_cell.length_a   1.000
_cell.length_b   1.000
_cell.length_c   1.000
_cell.angle_alpha   90.00
_cell.angle_beta   90.00
_cell.angle_gamma   90.00
#
_symmetry.space_group_name_H-M   'P 1'
#
loop_
_entity.id
_entity.type
_entity.pdbx_description
1 polymer ?
#
loop_
_entity_poly.entity_id
_entity_poly.type
_entity_poly.pdbx_seq_one_letter_code
_entity_poly.pdbx_strand_id
1 'polypeptide(L)' 'MTSPLLLTTTSADLRDLEQASSPDAACGVCPHVRADHDAIAARFCSATGNGAIARGCVCRS' A
#
# COMPACT_ATOMS: atom_id res chain seq x y z
N MET A 1 -2.09 31.92 19.36
CA MET A 1 -0.72 31.39 19.15
C MET A 1 -0.86 29.87 19.00
N THR A 2 -1.20 29.40 17.80
CA THR A 2 -1.46 27.97 17.53
C THR A 2 -0.12 27.32 17.18
N SER A 3 0.43 26.55 18.12
CA SER A 3 1.65 25.77 17.91
C SER A 3 1.41 24.63 16.92
N PRO A 4 2.35 24.34 16.00
CA PRO A 4 2.24 23.19 15.11
C PRO A 4 2.53 21.92 15.92
N LEU A 5 1.70 20.89 15.78
CA LEU A 5 2.05 19.56 16.26
C LEU A 5 3.22 19.06 15.42
N LEU A 6 4.43 19.13 15.96
CA LEU A 6 5.58 18.44 15.38
C LEU A 6 5.25 16.94 15.39
N LEU A 7 5.18 16.36 14.20
CA LEU A 7 4.91 14.97 13.93
C LEU A 7 6.12 14.12 14.36
N THR A 8 6.24 13.83 15.66
CA THR A 8 7.21 12.84 16.14
C THR A 8 6.66 11.45 15.82
N THR A 9 6.83 11.01 14.57
CA THR A 9 6.60 9.60 14.23
C THR A 9 7.57 8.78 15.07
N THR A 10 7.03 7.93 15.94
CA THR A 10 7.85 7.07 16.79
C THR A 10 8.34 5.89 15.96
N SER A 11 9.47 5.29 16.34
CA SER A 11 9.98 4.10 15.65
C SER A 11 8.98 2.94 15.62
N ALA A 12 8.01 2.91 16.55
CA ALA A 12 6.90 1.95 16.51
C ALA A 12 5.92 2.23 15.36
N ASP A 13 5.58 3.49 15.09
CA ASP A 13 4.74 3.90 13.95
C ASP A 13 5.41 3.56 12.62
N LEU A 14 6.72 3.81 12.51
CA LEU A 14 7.48 3.45 11.30
C LEU A 14 7.46 1.94 11.03
N ARG A 15 7.54 1.12 12.09
CA ARG A 15 7.47 -0.34 11.98
C ARG A 15 6.08 -0.83 11.58
N ASP A 16 5.01 -0.20 12.06
CA ASP A 16 3.63 -0.52 11.68
C ASP A 16 3.35 -0.19 10.20
N LEU A 17 3.79 0.99 9.75
CA LEU A 17 3.72 1.42 8.34
C LEU A 17 4.52 0.48 7.41
N GLU A 18 5.71 0.06 7.85
CA GLU A 18 6.54 -0.89 7.10
C GLU A 18 5.91 -2.30 7.06
N GLN A 19 5.28 -2.73 8.15
CA GLN A 19 4.56 -4.00 8.21
C GLN A 19 3.31 -4.00 7.34
N ALA A 20 2.56 -2.89 7.29
CA ALA A 20 1.46 -2.69 6.34
C ALA A 20 1.93 -2.67 4.87
N SER A 21 3.22 -2.39 4.66
CA SER A 21 3.89 -2.40 3.36
C SER A 21 4.75 -3.65 3.13
N SER A 22 4.48 -4.75 3.83
CA SER A 22 5.20 -6.01 3.62
C SER A 22 5.06 -6.47 2.16
N PRO A 23 6.15 -6.54 1.38
CA PRO A 23 6.09 -6.91 -0.03
C PRO A 23 5.67 -8.38 -0.20
N ASP A 24 5.91 -9.25 0.77
CA ASP A 24 5.54 -10.67 0.68
C ASP A 24 4.04 -10.94 0.95
N ALA A 25 3.26 -9.92 1.32
CA ALA A 25 1.83 -10.10 1.57
C ALA A 25 1.07 -10.42 0.27
N ALA A 26 0.12 -11.36 0.33
CA ALA A 26 -0.80 -11.63 -0.78
C ALA A 26 -1.60 -10.36 -1.14
N CYS A 27 -1.77 -10.08 -2.44
CA CYS A 27 -2.60 -8.97 -2.84
C CYS A 27 -4.09 -9.31 -2.67
N GLY A 28 -4.87 -8.41 -2.06
CA GLY A 28 -6.32 -8.55 -1.94
C GLY A 28 -7.10 -8.35 -3.26
N VAL A 29 -6.41 -8.05 -4.37
CA VAL A 29 -7.02 -7.73 -5.68
C VAL A 29 -6.64 -8.72 -6.78
N CYS A 30 -5.42 -9.24 -6.74
CA CYS A 30 -4.86 -10.13 -7.75
C CYS A 30 -4.25 -11.38 -7.08
N PRO A 31 -4.11 -12.50 -7.80
CA PRO A 31 -3.77 -13.79 -7.20
C PRO A 31 -2.29 -13.97 -6.80
N HIS A 32 -1.47 -12.92 -6.87
CA HIS A 32 -0.04 -12.95 -6.55
C HIS A 32 0.33 -12.07 -5.36
N VAL A 33 1.58 -12.18 -4.93
CA VAL A 33 2.16 -11.40 -3.83
C VAL A 33 2.42 -9.95 -4.24
N ARG A 34 2.32 -9.03 -3.28
CA ARG A 34 2.56 -7.59 -3.47
C ARG A 34 3.97 -7.29 -4.00
N ALA A 35 4.92 -8.22 -3.82
CA ALA A 35 6.30 -8.10 -4.26
C ALA A 35 6.46 -8.15 -5.78
N ASP A 36 5.52 -8.75 -6.52
CA ASP A 36 5.54 -8.72 -8.00
C ASP A 36 5.08 -7.36 -8.54
N HIS A 37 4.50 -6.51 -7.68
CA HIS A 37 4.02 -5.22 -8.12
C HIS A 37 5.21 -4.26 -8.35
N ASP A 38 5.35 -3.81 -9.59
CA ASP A 38 6.00 -2.52 -9.85
C ASP A 38 5.18 -1.36 -9.23
N ALA A 39 5.79 -0.19 -9.08
CA ALA A 39 5.15 1.03 -8.59
C ALA A 39 3.81 1.34 -9.30
N ILE A 40 3.69 1.07 -10.60
CA ILE A 40 2.44 1.25 -11.33
C ILE A 40 1.39 0.22 -10.91
N ALA A 41 1.75 -1.06 -10.90
CA ALA A 41 0.86 -2.14 -10.48
C ALA A 41 0.34 -1.93 -9.05
N ALA A 42 1.22 -1.49 -8.13
CA ALA A 42 0.87 -1.21 -6.74
C ALA A 42 -0.21 -0.13 -6.61
N ARG A 43 -0.13 0.95 -7.41
CA ARG A 43 -1.12 2.05 -7.40
C ARG A 43 -2.47 1.58 -7.93
N PHE A 44 -2.48 0.82 -9.04
CA PHE A 44 -3.71 0.29 -9.62
C PHE A 44 -4.39 -0.70 -8.68
N CYS A 45 -3.66 -1.68 -8.14
CA CYS A 45 -4.23 -2.62 -7.16
C CYS A 45 -4.77 -1.90 -5.93
N SER A 46 -4.08 -0.87 -5.43
CA SER A 46 -4.61 -0.08 -4.31
C SER A 46 -5.90 0.64 -4.66
N ALA A 47 -5.99 1.23 -5.86
CA ALA A 47 -7.20 1.90 -6.33
C ALA A 47 -8.38 0.93 -6.55
N THR A 48 -8.11 -0.24 -7.13
CA THR A 48 -9.12 -1.29 -7.33
C THR A 48 -9.62 -1.84 -5.98
N GLY A 49 -8.71 -2.11 -5.03
CA GLY A 49 -9.07 -2.60 -3.70
C GLY A 49 -9.90 -1.59 -2.89
N ASN A 50 -9.63 -0.29 -3.07
CA ASN A 50 -10.40 0.78 -2.43
C ASN A 50 -11.72 1.11 -3.17
N GLY A 51 -12.10 0.31 -4.17
CA GLY A 51 -13.32 0.50 -4.97
C GLY A 51 -13.29 1.70 -5.92
N ALA A 52 -12.15 2.38 -6.07
CA ALA A 52 -12.01 3.56 -6.92
C ALA A 52 -11.97 3.21 -8.41
N ILE A 53 -11.62 1.96 -8.77
CA ILE A 53 -11.60 1.45 -10.14
C ILE A 53 -12.24 0.06 -10.20
N ALA A 54 -13.30 -0.10 -10.99
CA ALA A 54 -14.03 -1.37 -11.17
C ALA A 54 -13.44 -2.28 -12.28
N ARG A 55 -12.21 -2.01 -12.71
CA ARG A 55 -11.49 -2.82 -13.71
C ARG A 55 -10.40 -3.62 -13.00
N GLY A 56 -10.12 -4.83 -13.50
CA GLY A 56 -9.09 -5.71 -12.93
C GLY A 56 -7.71 -5.07 -12.84
N CYS A 57 -6.80 -5.67 -12.08
CA CYS A 57 -5.43 -5.18 -11.91
C CYS A 57 -4.64 -5.15 -13.24
N VAL A 58 -3.69 -4.21 -13.37
CA VAL A 58 -2.76 -4.12 -14.52
C VAL A 58 -1.49 -4.96 -14.32
N CYS A 59 -1.43 -5.74 -13.24
CA CYS A 59 -0.27 -6.57 -12.92
C CYS A 59 0.04 -7.59 -14.01
N ARG A 60 1.31 -8.01 -14.08
CA ARG A 60 1.78 -8.95 -15.11
C ARG A 60 2.01 -10.38 -14.60
N SER A 61 2.12 -10.61 -13.29
CA SER A 61 2.23 -11.95 -12.70
C SER A 61 1.61 -11.99 -11.33
#